data_AF-A0A0W0XLK6-F1
#
_entry.id   AF-A0A0W0XLK6-F1
#
_cell.length_a   1.000
_cell.length_b   1.000
_cell.length_c   1.000
_cell.angle_alpha   90.00
_cell.angle_beta   90.00
_cell.angle_gamma   90.00
#
_symmetry.space_group_name_H-M   'P 1'
#
loop_
_entity.id
_entity.type
_entity.pdbx_description
1 polymer ?
#
loop_
_entity_poly.entity_id
_entity_poly.type
_entity_poly.pdbx_seq_one_letter_code
_entity_poly.pdbx_strand_id
1 'polypeptide(L)' 'MKLFTLKKSQTKEENEQRIQLIRNIYSALWLNPSMSEESRQKILIGSLVYTHLSAKEIQEDVASQYKRK' A
#
# COMPACT_ATOMS: atom_id res chain seq x y z
N MET A 1 -18.30 3.72 -23.48
CA MET A 1 -17.06 3.44 -22.71
C MET A 1 -17.40 3.39 -21.21
N LYS A 2 -17.80 2.23 -20.67
CA LYS A 2 -17.90 2.01 -19.22
C LYS A 2 -16.58 1.38 -18.78
N LEU A 3 -15.58 2.21 -18.46
CA LEU A 3 -14.24 1.70 -18.11
C LEU A 3 -13.97 1.59 -16.61
N PHE A 4 -14.91 1.96 -15.73
CA PHE A 4 -14.71 1.86 -14.28
C PHE A 4 -16.00 1.53 -13.56
N THR A 5 -16.59 0.36 -13.82
CA THR A 5 -17.42 -0.27 -12.79
C THR A 5 -16.47 -0.82 -11.72
N LEU A 6 -15.99 0.09 -10.88
CA LEU A 6 -15.27 -0.24 -9.66
C LEU A 6 -16.21 -1.14 -8.85
N LYS A 7 -15.90 -2.44 -8.78
CA LYS A 7 -16.62 -3.39 -7.94
C LYS A 7 -16.43 -2.89 -6.51
N LYS A 8 -17.46 -2.21 -5.98
CA LYS A 8 -17.45 -1.43 -4.74
C LYS A 8 -17.47 -2.31 -3.47
N SER A 9 -16.85 -3.47 -3.54
CA SER A 9 -16.64 -4.34 -2.40
C SER A 9 -15.29 -5.01 -2.63
N GLN A 10 -14.23 -4.27 -2.31
CA GLN A 10 -13.00 -4.94 -1.92
C GLN A 10 -13.30 -5.53 -0.56
N THR A 11 -13.30 -6.86 -0.46
CA THR A 11 -13.49 -7.49 0.85
C THR A 11 -12.39 -6.99 1.77
N LYS A 12 -12.67 -6.93 3.07
CA LYS A 12 -11.66 -6.53 4.08
C LYS A 12 -10.34 -7.29 3.87
N GLU A 13 -10.44 -8.55 3.49
CA GLU A 13 -9.32 -9.43 3.15
C GLU A 13 -8.51 -8.97 1.93
N GLU A 14 -9.15 -8.55 0.83
CA GLU A 14 -8.45 -7.99 -0.33
C GLU A 14 -7.71 -6.69 0.03
N ASN A 15 -8.30 -5.85 0.87
CA ASN A 15 -7.64 -4.66 1.38
C ASN A 15 -6.43 -5.00 2.28
N GLU A 16 -6.58 -5.97 3.18
CA GLU A 16 -5.48 -6.47 4.02
C GLU A 16 -4.33 -7.03 3.16
N GLN A 17 -4.62 -7.78 2.10
CA GLN A 17 -3.60 -8.30 1.18
C GLN A 17 -2.84 -7.19 0.46
N ARG A 18 -3.53 -6.13 0.02
CA ARG A 18 -2.89 -4.97 -0.65
C ARG A 18 -2.04 -4.17 0.32
N ILE A 19 -2.52 -3.95 1.53
CA ILE A 19 -1.73 -3.30 2.59
C ILE A 19 -0.48 -4.14 2.88
N GLN A 20 -0.61 -5.45 2.98
CA GLN A 20 0.52 -6.35 3.20
C GLN A 20 1.53 -6.29 2.05
N LEU A 21 1.06 -6.20 0.81
CA LEU A 21 1.92 -5.98 -0.36
C LEU A 21 2.73 -4.68 -0.23
N ILE A 22 2.09 -3.56 0.14
CA ILE A 22 2.80 -2.28 0.34
C ILE A 22 3.84 -2.39 1.45
N ARG A 23 3.52 -3.06 2.56
CA ARG A 23 4.50 -3.30 3.65
C ARG A 23 5.71 -4.09 3.16
N ASN A 24 5.48 -5.17 2.42
CA ASN A 24 6.56 -6.00 1.88
C ASN A 24 7.46 -5.20 0.93
N ILE A 25 6.85 -4.38 0.06
CA ILE A 25 7.58 -3.48 -0.85
C ILE A 25 8.41 -2.48 -0.04
N TYR A 26 7.81 -1.80 0.94
CA TYR A 26 8.51 -0.85 1.80
C TYR A 26 9.72 -1.49 2.50
N SER A 27 9.53 -2.66 3.11
CA SER A 27 10.63 -3.42 3.73
C SER A 27 11.72 -3.79 2.74
N ALA A 28 11.36 -4.31 1.56
CA ALA A 28 12.33 -4.67 0.53
C ALA A 28 13.14 -3.47 0.02
N LEU A 29 12.49 -2.31 -0.14
CA LEU A 29 13.14 -1.07 -0.54
C LEU A 29 14.13 -0.57 0.51
N TRP A 30 13.80 -0.69 1.80
CA TRP A 30 14.67 -0.23 2.91
C TRP A 30 15.84 -1.18 3.19
N LEU A 31 15.70 -2.47 2.84
CA LEU A 31 16.77 -3.45 2.92
C LEU A 31 17.81 -3.32 1.80
N ASN A 32 17.55 -2.53 0.76
CA ASN A 32 18.50 -2.30 -0.32
C ASN A 32 19.29 -0.99 -0.13
N PRO A 33 20.52 -1.02 0.43
CA PRO A 33 21.32 0.17 0.68
C PRO A 33 21.84 0.83 -0.60
N SER A 34 21.85 0.11 -1.73
CA SER A 34 22.32 0.64 -3.02
C SER A 34 21.26 1.49 -3.75
N MET A 35 20.01 1.45 -3.28
CA MET A 35 18.92 2.16 -3.92
C MET A 35 18.82 3.60 -3.42
N SER A 36 18.81 4.57 -4.34
CA SER A 36 18.63 5.98 -3.99
C SER A 36 17.27 6.23 -3.35
N GLU A 37 17.19 7.23 -2.48
CA GLU A 37 15.94 7.63 -1.85
C GLU A 37 14.86 7.99 -2.88
N GLU A 38 15.24 8.74 -3.92
CA GLU A 38 14.33 9.10 -5.02
C GLU A 38 13.74 7.86 -5.71
N SER A 39 14.56 6.84 -5.96
CA SER A 39 14.11 5.59 -6.59
C SER A 39 13.14 4.83 -5.67
N ARG A 40 13.44 4.78 -4.36
CA ARG A 40 12.55 4.18 -3.37
C ARG A 40 11.20 4.89 -3.32
N GLN A 41 11.20 6.22 -3.32
CA GLN A 41 9.97 7.02 -3.34
C GLN A 41 9.15 6.76 -4.60
N LYS A 42 9.78 6.75 -5.79
CA LYS A 42 9.08 6.45 -7.06
C LYS A 42 8.42 5.07 -7.05
N ILE A 43 9.12 4.04 -6.59
CA ILE A 43 8.58 2.68 -6.50
C ILE A 43 7.42 2.63 -5.49
N LEU A 44 7.58 3.26 -4.33
CA LEU A 44 6.54 3.28 -3.30
C LEU A 44 5.28 3.98 -3.79
N ILE A 45 5.41 5.16 -4.42
CA ILE A 45 4.28 5.91 -5.00
C ILE A 45 3.59 5.09 -6.09
N GLY A 46 4.36 4.48 -7.01
CA GLY A 46 3.80 3.62 -8.05
C GLY A 46 3.03 2.42 -7.48
N SER A 47 3.52 1.82 -6.40
CA SER A 47 2.88 0.71 -5.71
C SER A 47 1.56 1.12 -5.04
N LEU A 48 1.54 2.29 -4.41
CA LEU A 48 0.33 2.88 -3.83
C LEU A 48 -0.75 3.14 -4.89
N VAL A 49 -0.35 3.70 -6.04
CA VAL A 49 -1.27 3.93 -7.17
C VAL A 49 -1.80 2.60 -7.72
N TYR A 50 -0.94 1.59 -7.89
CA TYR A 50 -1.32 0.27 -8.41
C TYR A 50 -2.31 -0.47 -7.50
N THR A 51 -2.13 -0.38 -6.18
CA THR A 51 -3.01 -1.06 -5.21
C THR A 51 -4.35 -0.35 -5.01
N HIS A 52 -4.52 0.84 -5.57
CA HIS A 52 -5.68 1.71 -5.38
C HIS A 52 -6.00 2.00 -3.90
N LEU A 53 -5.00 1.91 -3.03
CA LEU A 53 -5.16 2.23 -1.61
C LEU A 53 -5.25 3.74 -1.43
N SER A 54 -6.24 4.18 -0.66
CA SER A 54 -6.33 5.55 -0.20
C SER A 54 -5.38 5.79 0.98
N ALA A 55 -4.94 7.04 1.16
CA ALA A 55 -4.17 7.43 2.33
C ALA A 55 -4.90 7.10 3.65
N LYS A 56 -6.23 7.17 3.64
CA LYS A 56 -7.08 6.86 4.79
C LYS A 56 -7.00 5.37 5.18
N GLU A 57 -7.06 4.45 4.23
CA GLU A 57 -6.98 3.01 4.49
C GLU A 57 -5.62 2.62 5.10
N ILE A 58 -4.54 3.26 4.63
CA ILE A 58 -3.19 3.04 5.17
C ILE A 58 -3.07 3.63 6.58
N GLN A 59 -3.63 4.83 6.81
CA GLN A 59 -3.64 5.45 8.14
C GLN A 59 -4.43 4.66 9.17
N GLU A 60 -5.60 4.13 8.78
CA GLU A 60 -6.44 3.29 9.65
C GLU A 60 -5.72 1.99 10.03
N ASP A 61 -5.04 1.37 9.07
CA ASP A 61 -4.23 0.19 9.31
C ASP A 61 -3.05 0.46 10.26
N VAL A 62 -2.27 1.52 10.02
CA VAL A 62 -1.18 1.94 10.90
C VAL A 62 -1.72 2.21 12.32
N ALA A 63 -2.81 2.99 12.44
CA ALA A 63 -3.42 3.29 13.73
C ALA A 63 -3.93 2.02 14.45
N SER A 64 -4.43 1.03 13.71
CA SER A 64 -4.90 -0.23 14.27
C SER A 64 -3.76 -1.07 14.88
N GLN A 65 -2.54 -0.99 14.33
CA GLN A 65 -1.37 -1.66 14.89
C GLN A 65 -0.94 -1.06 16.23
N TYR A 66 -1.01 0.26 16.38
CA TYR A 66 -0.65 0.93 17.63
C TYR A 66 -1.70 0.78 18.74
N LYS A 67 -2.97 0.54 18.38
CA LYS A 67 -4.04 0.23 19.35
C LYS A 67 -4.01 -1.21 19.88
N ARG A 68 -3.27 -2.12 19.23
CA ARG A 68 -3.12 -3.52 19.66
C ARG A 68 -1.91 -3.75 20.58
N LYS A 69 -1.30 -2.69 21.11
CA LYS A 69 -0.25 -2.74 22.14
C LYS A 69 -0.79 -2.32 23.49
#